data_AF-A0A834RMJ7-F1
#
_entry.id   AF-A0A834RMJ7-F1
#
_cell.length_a   1.000
_cell.length_b   1.000
_cell.length_c   1.000
_cell.angle_alpha   90.00
_cell.angle_beta   90.00
_cell.angle_gamma   90.00
#
_symmetry.space_group_name_H-M   'P 1'
#
loop_
_entity.id
_entity.type
_entity.pdbx_description
1 polymer ?
#
loop_
_entity_poly.entity_id
_entity_poly.type
_entity_poly.pdbx_seq_one_letter_code
_entity_poly.pdbx_strand_id
1 'polypeptide(L)'
;MSVLSNRDPTVILTDYTNWAKWYQQLQAECAAYQVWEKVDPKQRGIPLIEPQPPLAPLIGSYQPSTAATNLHVTQYRQAIGDDSAEAPAYVPVRPSDLATNAKTSYKEDIDYYRIQLEEFKILNQRYQQERTGLGKLTEHIRKTVSQHLFYNCCKAGLSHRQWIENLAANVGIDTKEELKRARERYLAAQKPMRLLAQWETWLTEMDHAITEGKALGIPECQDEEFIKEDFVKAVLKPSPEWTTAFMAGGNKDPRVTVRMMIKQFREYASLLHPIKHKVPKAAFVASGPQLNGEDADDAAEKAPGKRGRGKSRKTPGPGKDRKQCKVCDQQHELKDCWYAFPHNAPAVIGMVWSGLV
;
A
#
# COMPACT_ATOMS: atom_id res chain seq x y z
N MET A 1 -4.01 -19.41 7.13
CA MET A 1 -4.24 -18.20 7.96
C MET A 1 -4.41 -17.02 7.02
N SER A 2 -5.66 -16.63 6.77
CA SER A 2 -5.99 -15.55 5.84
C SER A 2 -5.87 -14.23 6.58
N VAL A 3 -4.79 -13.50 6.34
CA VAL A 3 -4.64 -12.13 6.83
C VAL A 3 -5.62 -11.27 6.04
N LEU A 4 -6.68 -10.82 6.71
CA LEU A 4 -7.58 -9.82 6.20
C LEU A 4 -6.75 -8.56 5.90
N SER A 5 -6.44 -8.35 4.63
CA SER A 5 -5.90 -7.08 4.13
C SER A 5 -6.99 -6.03 4.28
N ASN A 6 -7.09 -5.41 5.45
CA ASN A 6 -7.71 -4.09 5.56
C ASN A 6 -6.86 -3.17 4.68
N ARG A 7 -7.32 -2.97 3.44
CA ARG A 7 -6.73 -2.01 2.52
C ARG A 7 -7.00 -0.62 3.07
N ASP A 8 -6.01 -0.03 3.73
CA ASP A 8 -5.90 1.42 3.73
C ASP A 8 -5.96 1.90 2.27
N PRO A 9 -6.66 3.00 1.97
CA PRO A 9 -6.73 3.51 0.60
C PRO A 9 -5.31 3.73 0.09
N THR A 10 -4.94 3.06 -1.02
CA THR A 10 -3.63 3.21 -1.65
C THR A 10 -3.35 4.69 -1.88
N VAL A 11 -2.36 5.22 -1.15
CA VAL A 11 -1.98 6.63 -1.25
C VAL A 11 -1.27 6.84 -2.57
N ILE A 12 -1.77 7.76 -3.39
CA ILE A 12 -1.11 8.16 -4.63
C ILE A 12 -0.22 9.37 -4.33
N LEU A 13 1.08 9.23 -4.56
CA LEU A 13 2.05 10.30 -4.48
C LEU A 13 1.86 11.23 -5.68
N THR A 14 1.11 12.30 -5.45
CA THR A 14 0.96 13.43 -6.38
C THR A 14 1.85 14.58 -5.95
N ASP A 15 1.78 14.93 -4.67
CA ASP A 15 2.38 16.13 -4.09
C ASP A 15 2.96 15.85 -2.70
N TYR A 16 3.60 16.88 -2.15
CA TYR A 16 4.32 16.82 -0.89
C TYR A 16 3.45 16.37 0.27
N THR A 17 2.17 16.75 0.29
CA THR A 17 1.19 16.39 1.33
C THR A 17 1.00 14.88 1.51
N ASN A 18 1.22 14.10 0.44
CA ASN A 18 1.06 12.66 0.45
C ASN A 18 2.37 11.91 0.75
N TRP A 19 3.51 12.61 0.77
CA TRP A 19 4.83 12.01 0.94
C TRP A 19 4.94 11.16 2.21
N ALA A 20 4.60 11.72 3.37
CA ALA A 20 4.78 11.03 4.65
C ALA A 20 3.96 9.73 4.72
N LYS A 21 2.69 9.78 4.30
CA LYS A 21 1.78 8.62 4.29
C LYS A 21 2.21 7.58 3.26
N TRP A 22 2.57 8.03 2.05
CA TRP A 22 3.06 7.16 0.99
C TRP A 22 4.37 6.47 1.39
N TYR A 23 5.31 7.20 1.99
CA TYR A 23 6.59 6.66 2.42
C TYR A 23 6.43 5.61 3.52
N GLN A 24 5.52 5.82 4.48
CA GLN A 24 5.17 4.81 5.49
C GLN A 24 4.53 3.57 4.87
N GLN A 25 3.63 3.74 3.89
CA GLN A 25 3.02 2.62 3.17
C GLN A 25 4.07 1.83 2.38
N LEU A 26 5.00 2.53 1.71
CA LEU A 26 6.12 1.93 1.00
C LEU A 26 7.04 1.15 1.94
N GLN A 27 7.33 1.69 3.13
CA GLN A 27 8.10 1.00 4.17
C GLN A 27 7.44 -0.29 4.61
N ALA A 28 6.14 -0.26 4.90
CA ALA A 28 5.39 -1.44 5.32
C ALA A 28 5.36 -2.53 4.24
N GLU A 29 5.15 -2.15 2.98
CA GLU A 29 5.18 -3.08 1.83
C GLU A 29 6.59 -3.66 1.62
N CYS A 30 7.63 -2.83 1.69
CA CYS A 30 9.01 -3.30 1.56
C CYS A 30 9.43 -4.24 2.69
N ALA A 31 8.94 -4.00 3.91
CA ALA A 31 9.15 -4.91 5.05
C ALA A 31 8.43 -6.25 4.82
N ALA A 32 7.21 -6.24 4.26
CA ALA A 32 6.48 -7.46 3.90
C ALA A 32 7.21 -8.31 2.84
N TYR A 33 7.91 -7.67 1.89
CA TYR A 33 8.74 -8.38 0.91
C TYR A 33 10.17 -8.67 1.37
N GLN A 34 10.55 -8.26 2.58
CA GLN A 34 11.92 -8.39 3.11
C GLN A 34 12.99 -7.70 2.24
N VAL A 35 12.61 -6.63 1.52
CA VAL A 35 13.52 -5.88 0.63
C VAL A 35 13.90 -4.50 1.18
N TRP A 36 13.32 -4.07 2.32
CA TRP A 36 13.53 -2.72 2.85
C TRP A 36 15.01 -2.35 3.03
N GLU A 37 15.84 -3.26 3.57
CA GLU A 37 17.28 -3.00 3.79
C GLU A 37 18.06 -2.67 2.50
N LYS A 38 17.57 -3.14 1.35
CA LYS A 38 18.19 -2.91 0.04
C LYS A 38 17.74 -1.59 -0.58
N VAL A 39 16.58 -1.10 -0.17
CA VAL A 39 15.85 0.01 -0.78
C VAL A 39 15.96 1.28 0.05
N ASP A 40 16.16 1.15 1.37
CA ASP A 40 16.31 2.28 2.29
C ASP A 40 17.46 3.20 1.84
N PRO A 41 17.20 4.50 1.59
CA PRO A 41 18.21 5.52 1.32
C PRO A 41 19.29 5.64 2.40
N LYS A 42 18.95 5.29 3.66
CA LYS A 42 19.85 5.43 4.81
C LYS A 42 20.75 4.23 5.04
N GLN A 43 20.38 3.06 4.52
CA GLN A 43 21.16 1.83 4.66
C GLN A 43 21.97 1.53 3.41
N ARG A 44 23.05 0.76 3.55
CA ARG A 44 23.92 0.32 2.44
C ARG A 44 23.70 -1.15 2.08
N GLY A 45 22.46 -1.63 2.14
CA GLY A 45 22.16 -2.98 1.65
C GLY A 45 22.45 -3.06 0.14
N ILE A 46 23.33 -3.98 -0.25
CA ILE A 46 23.63 -4.29 -1.65
C ILE A 46 22.67 -5.43 -2.08
N PRO A 47 21.96 -5.31 -3.20
CA PRO A 47 21.17 -6.42 -3.75
C PRO A 47 22.02 -7.67 -3.96
N LEU A 48 21.42 -8.85 -3.81
CA LEU A 48 22.08 -10.12 -4.08
C LEU A 48 22.53 -10.18 -5.55
N ILE A 49 23.75 -10.67 -5.74
CA ILE A 49 24.33 -10.99 -7.04
C ILE A 49 23.81 -12.37 -7.45
N GLU A 50 23.58 -12.56 -8.75
CA GLU A 50 23.18 -13.85 -9.29
C GLU A 50 24.26 -14.91 -8.97
N PRO A 51 23.91 -15.98 -8.24
CA PRO A 51 24.88 -17.00 -7.89
C PRO A 51 25.27 -17.81 -9.14
N GLN A 52 26.54 -18.22 -9.21
CA GLN A 52 27.02 -19.06 -10.31
C GLN A 52 26.87 -20.55 -9.98
N PRO A 53 26.49 -21.39 -10.95
CA PRO A 53 26.37 -22.83 -10.73
C PRO A 53 27.75 -23.44 -10.46
N PRO A 54 27.88 -24.37 -9.50
CA PRO A 54 29.12 -25.08 -9.29
C PRO A 54 29.43 -25.98 -10.49
N LEU A 55 30.72 -26.17 -10.77
CA LEU A 55 31.18 -27.04 -11.84
C LEU A 55 31.19 -28.49 -11.37
N ALA A 56 30.56 -29.38 -12.13
CA ALA A 56 30.58 -30.81 -11.84
C ALA A 56 31.98 -31.40 -12.09
N PRO A 57 32.45 -32.33 -11.24
CA PRO A 57 33.72 -33.00 -11.46
C PRO A 57 33.68 -33.82 -12.75
N LEU A 58 34.71 -33.65 -13.59
CA LEU A 58 34.78 -34.29 -14.90
C LEU A 58 35.36 -35.70 -14.74
N ILE A 59 34.58 -36.75 -15.01
CA ILE A 59 35.06 -38.13 -14.84
C ILE A 59 36.32 -38.46 -15.66
N GLY A 60 36.49 -37.80 -16.82
CA GLY A 60 37.66 -37.96 -17.67
C GLY A 60 38.96 -37.38 -17.11
N SER A 61 38.92 -36.58 -16.03
CA SER A 61 40.14 -36.08 -15.37
C SER A 61 40.73 -37.07 -14.36
N TYR A 62 40.07 -38.20 -14.13
CA TYR A 62 40.50 -39.20 -13.15
C TYR A 62 41.19 -40.38 -13.85
N GLN A 63 42.07 -41.07 -13.13
CA GLN A 63 42.87 -42.14 -13.69
C GLN A 63 42.01 -43.36 -14.12
N PRO A 64 42.12 -43.83 -15.37
CA PRO A 64 41.45 -45.04 -15.82
C PRO A 64 42.03 -46.30 -15.14
N SER A 65 41.20 -47.33 -15.05
CA SER A 65 41.62 -48.68 -14.66
C SER A 65 42.40 -49.34 -15.80
N THR A 66 43.33 -50.21 -15.42
CA THR A 66 44.09 -51.03 -16.38
C THR A 66 43.18 -51.91 -17.22
N ALA A 67 42.11 -52.46 -16.62
CA ALA A 67 41.13 -53.28 -17.33
C ALA A 67 40.39 -52.49 -18.44
N ALA A 68 39.90 -51.28 -18.12
CA ALA A 68 39.23 -50.44 -19.12
C ALA A 68 40.19 -49.98 -20.22
N THR A 69 41.43 -49.64 -19.86
CA THR A 69 42.48 -49.25 -20.81
C THR A 69 42.82 -50.40 -21.76
N ASN A 70 43.02 -51.61 -21.24
CA ASN A 70 43.32 -52.80 -22.05
C ASN A 70 42.17 -53.16 -22.99
N LEU A 71 40.91 -53.04 -22.53
CA LEU A 71 39.74 -53.24 -23.36
C LEU A 71 39.64 -52.20 -24.49
N HIS A 72 39.95 -50.94 -24.19
CA HIS A 72 39.98 -49.90 -25.22
C HIS A 72 41.02 -50.18 -26.30
N VAL A 73 42.23 -50.57 -25.89
CA VAL A 73 43.33 -50.91 -26.81
C VAL A 73 42.95 -52.08 -27.72
N THR A 74 42.35 -53.15 -27.17
CA THR A 74 41.93 -54.31 -27.99
C THR A 74 40.80 -53.95 -28.95
N GLN A 75 39.81 -53.17 -28.52
CA GLN A 75 38.73 -52.68 -29.38
C GLN A 75 39.25 -51.79 -30.52
N TYR A 76 40.22 -50.92 -30.22
CA TYR A 76 40.83 -50.03 -31.21
C TYR A 76 41.58 -50.79 -32.29
N ARG A 77 42.44 -51.74 -31.90
CA ARG A 77 43.20 -52.58 -32.84
C ARG A 77 42.30 -53.44 -33.71
N GLN A 78 41.24 -54.02 -33.13
CA GLN A 78 40.23 -54.78 -33.87
C GLN A 78 39.50 -53.91 -34.91
N ALA A 79 39.18 -52.66 -34.58
CA ALA A 79 38.49 -51.76 -35.49
C ALA A 79 39.37 -51.32 -36.68
N ILE A 80 40.68 -51.24 -36.49
CA ILE A 80 41.64 -50.79 -37.52
C ILE A 80 42.22 -51.97 -38.32
N GLY A 81 42.16 -53.19 -37.78
CA GLY A 81 42.72 -54.38 -38.42
C GLY A 81 44.26 -54.43 -38.38
N ASP A 82 44.88 -53.69 -37.46
CA ASP A 82 46.32 -53.66 -37.24
C ASP A 82 46.62 -53.89 -35.75
N ASP A 83 47.21 -55.05 -35.45
CA ASP A 83 47.57 -55.47 -34.09
C ASP A 83 48.74 -54.67 -33.49
N SER A 84 49.50 -53.97 -34.33
CA SER A 84 50.62 -53.11 -33.92
C SER A 84 50.21 -51.65 -33.72
N ALA A 85 48.96 -51.28 -34.03
CA ALA A 85 48.49 -49.91 -33.87
C ALA A 85 48.50 -49.44 -32.41
N GLU A 86 49.04 -48.23 -32.20
CA GLU A 86 49.05 -47.55 -30.90
C GLU A 86 47.71 -46.85 -30.69
N ALA A 87 46.95 -47.30 -29.69
CA ALA A 87 45.66 -46.72 -29.38
C ALA A 87 45.81 -45.37 -28.66
N PRO A 88 44.92 -44.40 -28.92
CA PRO A 88 44.89 -43.15 -28.16
C PRO A 88 44.62 -43.42 -26.67
N ALA A 89 45.00 -42.47 -25.82
CA ALA A 89 44.77 -42.57 -24.39
C ALA A 89 43.27 -42.71 -24.08
N TYR A 90 42.92 -43.73 -23.30
CA TYR A 90 41.54 -43.96 -22.89
C TYR A 90 41.10 -42.88 -21.87
N VAL A 91 40.00 -42.19 -22.18
CA VAL A 91 39.34 -41.24 -21.26
C VAL A 91 38.15 -41.94 -20.60
N PRO A 92 38.13 -42.08 -19.26
CA PRO A 92 36.99 -42.64 -18.55
C PRO A 92 35.69 -41.93 -18.85
N VAL A 93 34.61 -42.70 -19.04
CA VAL A 93 33.25 -42.17 -19.23
C VAL A 93 32.28 -42.64 -18.16
N ARG A 94 32.65 -43.68 -17.39
CA ARG A 94 31.82 -44.23 -16.32
C ARG A 94 32.62 -44.50 -15.05
N PRO A 95 32.01 -44.46 -13.86
CA PRO A 95 32.72 -44.71 -12.59
C PRO A 95 33.30 -46.13 -12.47
N SER A 96 32.83 -47.07 -13.29
CA SER A 96 33.39 -48.42 -13.43
C SER A 96 34.77 -48.43 -14.06
N ASP A 97 35.07 -47.41 -14.88
CA ASP A 97 36.26 -47.39 -15.69
C ASP A 97 37.47 -46.83 -14.94
N LEU A 98 37.24 -46.28 -13.74
CA LEU A 98 38.24 -45.65 -12.89
C LEU A 98 39.06 -46.67 -12.11
N ALA A 99 40.33 -46.34 -11.84
CA ALA A 99 41.14 -47.06 -10.88
C ALA A 99 40.55 -46.97 -9.45
N THR A 100 40.89 -47.90 -8.56
CA THR A 100 40.27 -48.00 -7.22
C THR A 100 40.43 -46.72 -6.37
N ASN A 101 41.62 -46.12 -6.40
CA ASN A 101 41.93 -44.83 -5.77
C ASN A 101 41.23 -43.65 -6.46
N ALA A 102 41.19 -43.64 -7.80
CA ALA A 102 40.49 -42.63 -8.57
C ALA A 102 38.97 -42.66 -8.32
N LYS A 103 38.41 -43.84 -8.07
CA LYS A 103 37.01 -44.04 -7.71
C LYS A 103 36.68 -43.48 -6.33
N THR A 104 37.60 -43.54 -5.36
CA THR A 104 37.40 -42.91 -4.05
C THR A 104 37.46 -41.39 -4.16
N SER A 105 38.47 -40.83 -4.84
CA SER A 105 38.57 -39.37 -5.05
C SER A 105 37.39 -38.80 -5.83
N TYR A 106 36.97 -39.48 -6.91
CA TYR A 106 35.78 -39.08 -7.67
C TYR A 106 34.51 -39.07 -6.79
N LYS A 107 34.35 -40.03 -5.87
CA LYS A 107 33.22 -40.03 -4.94
C LYS A 107 33.27 -38.85 -3.98
N GLU A 108 34.44 -38.55 -3.41
CA GLU A 108 34.63 -37.41 -2.51
C GLU A 108 34.32 -36.08 -3.22
N ASP A 109 34.81 -35.90 -4.44
CA ASP A 109 34.56 -34.69 -5.25
C ASP A 109 33.08 -34.57 -5.66
N ILE A 110 32.40 -35.69 -5.95
CA ILE A 110 30.96 -35.72 -6.19
C ILE A 110 30.16 -35.34 -4.94
N ASP A 111 30.58 -35.81 -3.77
CA ASP A 111 29.93 -35.48 -2.50
C ASP A 111 30.15 -34.00 -2.14
N TYR A 112 31.36 -33.46 -2.35
CA TYR A 112 31.65 -32.04 -2.21
C TYR A 112 30.83 -31.18 -3.20
N TYR A 113 30.77 -31.59 -4.47
CA TYR A 113 29.92 -30.96 -5.48
C TYR A 113 28.44 -30.95 -5.07
N ARG A 114 27.95 -32.04 -4.46
CA ARG A 114 26.55 -32.10 -3.96
C ARG A 114 26.31 -31.05 -2.88
N ILE A 115 27.24 -30.86 -1.95
CA ILE A 115 27.14 -29.82 -0.91
C ILE A 115 27.11 -28.42 -1.55
N GLN A 116 28.02 -28.16 -2.48
CA GLN A 116 28.06 -26.88 -3.22
C GLN A 116 26.79 -26.64 -4.03
N LEU A 117 26.20 -27.69 -4.61
CA LEU A 117 24.94 -27.60 -5.33
C LEU A 117 23.77 -27.26 -4.40
N GLU A 118 23.73 -27.80 -3.17
CA GLU A 118 22.72 -27.43 -2.17
C GLU A 118 22.88 -25.98 -1.71
N GLU A 119 24.11 -25.52 -1.47
CA GLU A 119 24.38 -24.11 -1.15
C GLU A 119 23.94 -23.19 -2.29
N PHE A 120 24.30 -23.52 -3.53
CA PHE A 120 23.85 -22.80 -4.73
C PHE A 120 22.32 -22.74 -4.83
N LYS A 121 21.61 -23.85 -4.59
CA LYS A 121 20.13 -23.87 -4.61
C LYS A 121 19.54 -22.91 -3.58
N ILE A 122 20.08 -22.89 -2.36
CA ILE A 122 19.64 -21.98 -1.29
C ILE A 122 19.90 -20.52 -1.70
N LEU A 123 21.09 -20.21 -2.19
CA LEU A 123 21.45 -18.86 -2.64
C LEU A 123 20.59 -18.40 -3.82
N ASN A 124 20.37 -19.27 -4.80
CA ASN A 124 19.53 -18.97 -5.96
C ASN A 124 18.08 -18.76 -5.53
N GLN A 125 17.55 -19.57 -4.62
CA GLN A 125 16.20 -19.36 -4.08
C GLN A 125 16.06 -17.99 -3.40
N ARG A 126 17.03 -17.59 -2.56
CA ARG A 126 17.05 -16.27 -1.92
C ARG A 126 17.15 -15.15 -2.96
N TYR A 127 18.01 -15.29 -3.95
CA TYR A 127 18.14 -14.34 -5.05
C TYR A 127 16.83 -14.16 -5.83
N GLN A 128 16.15 -15.26 -6.18
CA GLN A 128 14.86 -15.21 -6.88
C GLN A 128 13.75 -14.57 -6.04
N GLN A 129 13.73 -14.86 -4.73
CA GLN A 129 12.80 -14.21 -3.79
C GLN A 129 13.03 -12.70 -3.73
N GLU A 130 14.30 -12.27 -3.61
CA GLU A 130 14.66 -10.85 -3.61
C GLU A 130 14.25 -10.17 -4.93
N ARG A 131 14.54 -10.79 -6.08
CA ARG A 131 14.17 -10.27 -7.41
C ARG A 131 12.65 -10.16 -7.56
N THR A 132 11.91 -11.15 -7.08
CA THR A 132 10.44 -11.12 -7.07
C THR A 132 9.91 -10.00 -6.18
N GLY A 133 10.50 -9.80 -4.99
CA GLY A 133 10.16 -8.70 -4.09
C GLY A 133 10.41 -7.32 -4.71
N LEU A 134 11.57 -7.13 -5.34
CA LEU A 134 11.91 -5.91 -6.06
C LEU A 134 11.00 -5.67 -7.29
N GLY A 135 10.60 -6.73 -7.99
CA GLY A 135 9.61 -6.63 -9.07
C GLY A 135 8.25 -6.15 -8.58
N LYS A 136 7.77 -6.69 -7.45
CA LYS A 136 6.52 -6.24 -6.80
C LYS A 136 6.62 -4.79 -6.32
N LEU A 137 7.77 -4.40 -5.78
CA LEU A 137 8.03 -3.02 -5.37
C LEU A 137 7.99 -2.06 -6.58
N THR A 138 8.60 -2.44 -7.70
CA THR A 138 8.54 -1.67 -8.95
C THR A 138 7.10 -1.44 -9.38
N GLU A 139 6.29 -2.49 -9.36
CA GLU A 139 4.88 -2.42 -9.72
C GLU A 139 4.06 -1.59 -8.73
N HIS A 140 4.40 -1.66 -7.43
CA HIS A 140 3.78 -0.83 -6.40
C HIS A 140 4.09 0.65 -6.65
N ILE A 141 5.36 1.02 -6.82
CA ILE A 141 5.78 2.40 -7.13
C ILE A 141 5.10 2.90 -8.41
N ARG A 142 5.01 2.07 -9.46
CA ARG A 142 4.32 2.42 -10.70
C ARG A 142 2.84 2.75 -10.49
N LYS A 143 2.17 2.08 -9.54
CA LYS A 143 0.74 2.29 -9.23
C LYS A 143 0.50 3.43 -8.25
N THR A 144 1.42 3.65 -7.32
CA THR A 144 1.27 4.59 -6.22
C THR A 144 1.97 5.92 -6.44
N VAL A 145 2.74 6.09 -7.53
CA VAL A 145 3.36 7.38 -7.89
C VAL A 145 2.68 7.95 -9.13
N SER A 146 2.41 9.26 -9.12
CA SER A 146 1.83 9.93 -10.28
C SER A 146 2.73 9.81 -11.52
N GLN A 147 2.11 9.78 -12.70
CA GLN A 147 2.80 9.48 -13.95
C GLN A 147 3.99 10.43 -14.22
N HIS A 148 3.81 11.73 -13.97
CA HIS A 148 4.87 12.73 -14.18
C HIS A 148 6.07 12.52 -13.24
N LEU A 149 5.82 12.22 -11.96
CA LEU A 149 6.88 11.93 -11.00
C LEU A 149 7.62 10.64 -11.35
N PHE A 150 6.89 9.60 -11.77
CA PHE A 150 7.48 8.34 -12.17
C PHE A 150 8.43 8.52 -13.36
N TYR A 151 8.02 9.23 -14.42
CA TYR A 151 8.87 9.45 -15.59
C TYR A 151 10.14 10.26 -15.28
N ASN A 152 10.04 11.26 -14.40
CA ASN A 152 11.17 12.13 -14.08
C ASN A 152 12.14 11.52 -13.06
N CYS A 153 11.62 10.78 -12.07
CA CYS A 153 12.40 10.31 -10.91
C CYS A 153 12.82 8.83 -11.03
N CYS A 154 12.04 7.99 -11.70
CA CYS A 154 12.19 6.54 -11.72
C CYS A 154 12.73 6.03 -13.06
N LYS A 155 14.02 6.30 -13.33
CA LYS A 155 14.67 5.85 -14.59
C LYS A 155 15.14 4.40 -14.48
N ALA A 156 15.01 3.63 -15.57
CA ALA A 156 15.31 2.19 -15.60
C ALA A 156 16.78 1.81 -15.25
N GLY A 157 17.74 2.73 -15.42
CA GLY A 157 19.15 2.51 -15.05
C GLY A 157 19.48 2.86 -13.60
N LEU A 158 18.55 3.45 -12.86
CA LEU A 158 18.73 3.82 -11.46
C LEU A 158 18.21 2.72 -10.55
N SER A 159 18.81 2.57 -9.38
CA SER A 159 18.33 1.65 -8.34
C SER A 159 17.06 2.17 -7.68
N HIS A 160 16.25 1.28 -7.10
CA HIS A 160 15.06 1.67 -6.32
C HIS A 160 15.37 2.66 -5.20
N ARG A 161 16.58 2.57 -4.61
CA ARG A 161 17.06 3.55 -3.63
C ARG A 161 17.11 4.96 -4.22
N GLN A 162 17.76 5.09 -5.38
CA GLN A 162 17.88 6.36 -6.10
C GLN A 162 16.51 6.89 -6.55
N TRP A 163 15.57 6.00 -6.90
CA TRP A 163 14.20 6.43 -7.19
C TRP A 163 13.55 7.10 -5.99
N ILE A 164 13.67 6.50 -4.80
CA ILE A 164 13.11 7.06 -3.56
C ILE A 164 13.82 8.36 -3.18
N GLU A 165 15.14 8.44 -3.32
CA GLU A 165 15.90 9.68 -3.09
C GLU A 165 15.44 10.81 -4.02
N ASN A 166 15.25 10.52 -5.31
CA ASN A 166 14.77 11.51 -6.28
C ASN A 166 13.32 11.94 -6.00
N LEU A 167 12.46 10.99 -5.61
CA LEU A 167 11.08 11.31 -5.21
C LEU A 167 11.06 12.15 -3.93
N ALA A 168 11.94 11.86 -2.98
CA ALA A 168 12.12 12.65 -1.77
C ALA A 168 12.67 14.05 -2.09
N ALA A 169 13.59 14.19 -3.04
CA ALA A 169 14.13 15.48 -3.43
C ALA A 169 13.09 16.37 -4.13
N ASN A 170 12.20 15.78 -4.94
CA ASN A 170 11.19 16.53 -5.69
C ASN A 170 9.91 16.80 -4.91
N VAL A 171 9.51 15.88 -4.03
CA VAL A 171 8.19 15.88 -3.38
C VAL A 171 8.31 15.77 -1.86
N GLY A 172 9.44 15.30 -1.35
CA GLY A 172 9.65 15.17 0.08
C GLY A 172 9.52 16.50 0.79
N ILE A 173 8.74 16.49 1.86
CA ILE A 173 8.65 17.62 2.78
C ILE A 173 9.88 17.56 3.69
N ASP A 174 10.53 18.69 3.92
CA ASP A 174 11.54 18.77 4.98
C ASP A 174 10.90 18.41 6.32
N THR A 175 11.55 17.53 7.08
CA THR A 175 11.05 17.03 8.38
C THR A 175 10.70 18.18 9.34
N LYS A 176 11.42 19.32 9.24
CA LYS A 176 11.13 20.54 10.00
C LYS A 176 9.85 21.23 9.56
N GLU A 177 9.57 21.29 8.25
CA GLU A 177 8.33 21.87 7.74
C GLU A 177 7.12 21.03 8.12
N GLU A 178 7.23 19.70 8.08
CA GLU A 178 6.12 18.84 8.47
C GLU A 178 5.84 18.93 9.97
N LEU A 179 6.87 19.04 10.81
CA LEU A 179 6.72 19.31 12.24
C LEU A 179 6.00 20.65 12.48
N LYS A 180 6.38 21.70 11.74
CA LYS A 180 5.71 23.01 11.82
C LYS A 180 4.24 22.91 11.41
N ARG A 181 3.92 22.25 10.30
CA ARG A 181 2.53 22.08 9.84
C ARG A 181 1.70 21.21 10.76
N ALA A 182 2.27 20.17 11.34
CA ALA A 182 1.59 19.32 12.31
C ALA A 182 1.32 20.10 13.61
N ARG A 183 2.26 20.95 14.05
CA ARG A 183 2.04 21.88 15.15
C ARG A 183 0.94 22.89 14.84
N GLU A 184 0.91 23.46 13.64
CA GLU A 184 -0.16 24.36 13.20
C GLU A 184 -1.53 23.67 13.17
N ARG A 185 -1.60 22.42 12.71
CA ARG A 185 -2.82 21.59 12.76
C ARG A 185 -3.28 21.32 14.18
N TYR A 186 -2.35 21.00 15.08
CA TYR A 186 -2.65 20.81 16.50
C TYR A 186 -3.21 22.08 17.13
N LEU A 187 -2.55 23.22 16.95
CA LEU A 187 -3.03 24.53 17.43
C LEU A 187 -4.37 24.94 16.80
N ALA A 188 -4.64 24.54 15.55
CA ALA A 188 -5.91 24.78 14.90
C ALA A 188 -7.03 23.92 15.50
N ALA A 189 -6.76 22.65 15.79
CA ALA A 189 -7.71 21.72 16.40
C ALA A 189 -8.05 22.08 17.85
N GLN A 190 -7.11 22.70 18.58
CA GLN A 190 -7.35 23.24 19.92
C GLN A 190 -8.32 24.43 19.95
N LYS A 191 -8.66 25.04 18.82
CA LYS A 191 -9.59 26.17 18.81
C LYS A 191 -10.97 25.71 19.31
N PRO A 192 -11.63 26.48 20.20
CA PRO A 192 -12.93 26.12 20.73
C PRO A 192 -13.95 25.87 19.62
N MET A 193 -14.79 24.86 19.81
CA MET A 193 -15.94 24.63 18.95
C MET A 193 -16.82 25.87 18.88
N ARG A 194 -17.27 26.26 17.68
CA ARG A 194 -18.22 27.36 17.53
C ARG A 194 -19.61 26.99 18.02
N LEU A 195 -19.99 25.71 17.82
CA LEU A 195 -21.30 25.17 18.16
C LEU A 195 -21.13 23.77 18.74
N LEU A 196 -21.78 23.47 19.88
CA LEU A 196 -21.76 22.13 20.47
C LEU A 196 -22.31 21.05 19.53
N ALA A 197 -23.20 21.38 18.60
CA ALA A 197 -23.71 20.43 17.60
C ALA A 197 -22.63 19.89 16.64
N GLN A 198 -21.45 20.53 16.56
CA GLN A 198 -20.31 20.11 15.73
C GLN A 198 -19.28 19.28 16.52
N TRP A 199 -19.65 18.79 17.70
CA TRP A 199 -18.74 18.09 18.61
C TRP A 199 -18.05 16.88 17.98
N GLU A 200 -18.73 16.14 17.10
CA GLU A 200 -18.19 14.94 16.46
C GLU A 200 -17.03 15.26 15.51
N THR A 201 -17.23 16.24 14.62
CA THR A 201 -16.21 16.67 13.65
C THR A 201 -15.00 17.23 14.38
N TRP A 202 -15.24 18.10 15.38
CA TRP A 202 -14.17 18.70 16.17
C TRP A 202 -13.39 17.67 16.99
N LEU A 203 -14.07 16.75 17.68
CA LEU A 203 -13.39 15.68 18.42
C LEU A 203 -12.55 14.79 17.50
N THR A 204 -13.04 14.51 16.29
CA THR A 204 -12.31 13.71 15.30
C THR A 204 -11.06 14.44 14.82
N GLU A 205 -11.16 15.73 14.51
CA GLU A 205 -10.01 16.57 14.11
C GLU A 205 -8.96 16.66 15.22
N MET A 206 -9.40 16.82 16.48
CA MET A 206 -8.50 16.91 17.62
C MET A 206 -7.84 15.57 17.97
N ASP A 207 -8.58 14.46 17.95
CA ASP A 207 -8.01 13.11 18.18
C ASP A 207 -6.98 12.76 17.09
N HIS A 208 -7.28 13.11 15.84
CA HIS A 208 -6.34 12.96 14.73
C HIS A 208 -5.08 13.83 14.92
N ALA A 209 -5.23 15.10 15.31
CA ALA A 209 -4.10 16.00 15.54
C ALA A 209 -3.23 15.60 16.75
N ILE A 210 -3.84 15.09 17.83
CA ILE A 210 -3.10 14.56 18.99
C ILE A 210 -2.31 13.31 18.57
N THR A 211 -2.96 12.39 17.85
CA THR A 211 -2.32 11.14 17.40
C THR A 211 -1.16 11.42 16.44
N GLU A 212 -1.37 12.32 15.48
CA GLU A 212 -0.33 12.75 14.53
C GLU A 212 0.81 13.49 15.24
N GLY A 213 0.51 14.42 16.16
CA GLY A 213 1.52 15.15 16.91
C GLY A 213 2.34 14.25 17.85
N LYS A 214 1.71 13.24 18.46
CA LYS A 214 2.41 12.20 19.23
C LYS A 214 3.36 11.39 18.34
N ALA A 215 2.88 10.97 17.16
CA ALA A 215 3.67 10.19 16.21
C ALA A 215 4.88 10.97 15.65
N LEU A 216 4.74 12.27 15.43
CA LEU A 216 5.81 13.15 14.92
C LEU A 216 6.74 13.69 16.02
N GLY A 217 6.47 13.41 17.31
CA GLY A 217 7.34 13.86 18.40
C GLY A 217 7.18 15.34 18.78
N ILE A 218 6.01 15.94 18.54
CA ILE A 218 5.75 17.34 18.92
C ILE A 218 5.72 17.45 20.45
N PRO A 219 6.54 18.29 21.09
CA PRO A 219 6.62 18.40 22.55
C PRO A 219 5.26 18.65 23.22
N GLU A 220 4.46 19.52 22.63
CA GLU A 220 3.13 19.89 23.12
C GLU A 220 2.12 18.73 23.11
N CYS A 221 2.35 17.71 22.28
CA CYS A 221 1.50 16.53 22.19
C CYS A 221 2.02 15.34 23.02
N GLN A 222 3.20 15.43 23.63
CA GLN A 222 3.75 14.32 24.43
C GLN A 222 3.19 14.31 25.85
N ASP A 223 3.05 15.48 26.45
CA ASP A 223 2.58 15.60 27.81
C ASP A 223 1.05 15.47 27.87
N GLU A 224 0.57 14.53 28.69
CA GLU A 224 -0.87 14.35 28.88
C GLU A 224 -1.52 15.48 29.68
N GLU A 225 -0.76 16.17 30.54
CA GLU A 225 -1.30 17.28 31.34
C GLU A 225 -1.57 18.51 30.47
N PHE A 226 -0.65 18.87 29.57
CA PHE A 226 -0.86 19.99 28.64
C PHE A 226 -2.05 19.74 27.72
N ILE A 227 -2.21 18.52 27.19
CA ILE A 227 -3.36 18.20 26.34
C ILE A 227 -4.68 18.28 27.13
N LYS A 228 -4.71 17.86 28.39
CA LYS A 228 -5.91 17.98 29.25
C LYS A 228 -6.28 19.44 29.49
N GLU A 229 -5.31 20.28 29.82
CA GLU A 229 -5.54 21.71 30.04
C GLU A 229 -6.09 22.39 28.79
N ASP A 230 -5.50 22.10 27.63
CA ASP A 230 -5.92 22.73 26.38
C ASP A 230 -7.30 22.22 25.92
N PHE A 231 -7.62 20.95 26.17
CA PHE A 231 -8.97 20.40 25.97
C PHE A 231 -10.00 21.12 26.85
N VAL A 232 -9.72 21.25 28.15
CA VAL A 232 -10.59 21.94 29.11
C VAL A 232 -10.82 23.39 28.68
N LYS A 233 -9.76 24.11 28.27
CA LYS A 233 -9.87 25.48 27.75
C LYS A 233 -10.76 25.56 26.50
N ALA A 234 -10.62 24.61 25.58
CA ALA A 234 -11.40 24.58 24.34
C ALA A 234 -12.89 24.27 24.56
N VAL A 235 -13.21 23.46 25.58
CA VAL A 235 -14.56 22.99 25.91
C VAL A 235 -15.29 23.89 26.93
N LEU A 236 -14.55 24.72 27.67
CA LEU A 236 -15.10 25.60 28.71
C LEU A 236 -16.26 26.48 28.23
N LYS A 237 -16.09 27.14 27.08
CA LYS A 237 -17.11 28.06 26.55
C LYS A 237 -18.31 27.33 25.93
N PRO A 238 -18.13 26.26 25.13
CA PRO A 238 -19.26 25.50 24.61
C PRO A 238 -20.06 24.74 25.68
N SER A 239 -19.40 24.16 26.69
CA SER A 239 -20.07 23.39 27.77
C SER A 239 -19.42 23.64 29.14
N PRO A 240 -19.81 24.71 29.85
CA PRO A 240 -19.26 25.03 31.16
C PRO A 240 -19.66 24.01 32.25
N GLU A 241 -20.82 23.36 32.14
CA GLU A 241 -21.32 22.39 33.13
C GLU A 241 -20.45 21.14 33.17
N TRP A 242 -20.13 20.57 32.00
CA TRP A 242 -19.23 19.43 31.91
C TRP A 242 -17.83 19.78 32.40
N THR A 243 -17.33 20.96 32.01
CA THR A 243 -16.00 21.42 32.39
C THR A 243 -15.87 21.55 33.91
N THR A 244 -16.89 22.10 34.57
CA THR A 244 -16.92 22.24 36.03
C THR A 244 -16.94 20.87 36.72
N ALA A 245 -17.76 19.93 36.24
CA ALA A 245 -17.83 18.57 36.77
C ALA A 245 -16.51 17.81 36.60
N PHE A 246 -15.86 17.96 35.43
CA PHE A 246 -14.57 17.34 35.15
C PHE A 246 -13.44 17.95 36.00
N MET A 247 -13.40 19.27 36.16
CA MET A 247 -12.40 19.95 37.00
C MET A 247 -12.55 19.63 38.49
N ALA A 248 -13.77 19.36 38.97
CA ALA A 248 -14.04 19.03 40.37
C ALA A 248 -13.51 17.65 40.79
N GLY A 249 -13.46 16.68 39.87
CA GLY A 249 -13.08 15.29 40.20
C GLY A 249 -12.08 14.63 39.24
N GLY A 250 -12.26 14.79 37.92
CA GLY A 250 -11.49 14.08 36.90
C GLY A 250 -10.12 14.68 36.58
N ASN A 251 -9.96 16.01 36.65
CA ASN A 251 -8.71 16.67 36.27
C ASN A 251 -7.57 16.45 37.27
N LYS A 252 -7.88 16.08 38.53
CA LYS A 252 -6.90 15.84 39.59
C LYS A 252 -6.45 14.38 39.71
N ASP A 253 -7.08 13.46 38.96
CA ASP A 253 -6.73 12.04 39.00
C ASP A 253 -5.63 11.73 37.95
N PRO A 254 -4.41 11.34 38.37
CA PRO A 254 -3.32 11.01 37.45
C PRO A 254 -3.63 9.81 36.53
N ARG A 255 -4.64 9.00 36.89
CA ARG A 255 -5.02 7.80 36.12
C ARG A 255 -5.93 8.11 34.93
N VAL A 256 -6.51 9.30 34.87
CA VAL A 256 -7.34 9.72 33.75
C VAL A 256 -6.43 10.10 32.59
N THR A 257 -6.43 9.30 31.53
CA THR A 257 -5.68 9.65 30.31
C THR A 257 -6.49 10.60 29.43
N VAL A 258 -5.81 11.29 28.51
CA VAL A 258 -6.47 12.14 27.48
C VAL A 258 -7.55 11.35 26.73
N ARG A 259 -7.31 10.08 26.43
CA ARG A 259 -8.25 9.20 25.72
C ARG A 259 -9.51 8.91 26.53
N MET A 260 -9.38 8.74 27.85
CA MET A 260 -10.53 8.60 28.74
C MET A 260 -11.34 9.90 28.82
N MET A 261 -10.69 11.05 28.91
CA MET A 261 -11.35 12.37 28.93
C MET A 261 -12.14 12.63 27.64
N ILE A 262 -11.54 12.37 26.47
CA ILE A 262 -12.22 12.48 25.16
C ILE A 262 -13.46 11.57 25.11
N LYS A 263 -13.36 10.34 25.62
CA LYS A 263 -14.47 9.39 25.67
C LYS A 263 -15.61 9.89 26.57
N GLN A 264 -15.30 10.39 27.77
CA GLN A 264 -16.31 10.94 28.69
C GLN A 264 -17.01 12.16 28.10
N PHE A 265 -16.27 13.05 27.42
CA PHE A 265 -16.89 14.18 26.74
C PHE A 265 -17.78 13.75 25.57
N ARG A 266 -17.35 12.75 24.77
CA ARG A 266 -18.17 12.17 23.71
C ARG A 266 -19.50 11.61 24.24
N GLU A 267 -19.46 10.88 25.35
CA GLU A 267 -20.68 10.35 25.99
C GLU A 267 -21.61 11.49 26.43
N TYR A 268 -21.09 12.51 27.11
CA TYR A 268 -21.85 13.70 27.50
C TYR A 268 -22.45 14.46 26.30
N ALA A 269 -21.65 14.74 25.28
CA ALA A 269 -22.07 15.48 24.10
C ALA A 269 -23.10 14.70 23.28
N SER A 270 -23.00 13.37 23.23
CA SER A 270 -23.98 12.51 22.56
C SER A 270 -25.36 12.51 23.24
N LEU A 271 -25.40 12.70 24.57
CA LEU A 271 -26.66 12.81 25.31
C LEU A 271 -27.38 14.13 25.04
N LEU A 272 -26.63 15.23 24.93
CA LEU A 272 -27.18 16.57 24.68
C LEU A 272 -27.46 16.85 23.20
N HIS A 273 -26.60 16.32 22.33
CA HIS A 273 -26.68 16.47 20.88
C HIS A 273 -26.58 15.09 20.20
N PRO A 274 -27.65 14.27 20.30
CA PRO A 274 -27.68 12.98 19.64
C PRO A 274 -27.61 13.16 18.12
N ILE A 275 -26.60 12.55 17.52
CA ILE A 275 -26.42 12.54 16.09
C ILE A 275 -27.48 11.61 15.50
N LYS A 276 -28.44 12.17 14.78
CA LYS A 276 -29.38 11.38 14.00
C LYS A 276 -28.63 10.78 12.81
N HIS A 277 -28.00 9.62 12.99
CA HIS A 277 -27.57 8.84 11.83
C HIS A 277 -28.82 8.54 11.00
N LYS A 278 -28.83 9.01 9.74
CA LYS A 278 -29.77 8.49 8.74
C LYS A 278 -29.35 7.04 8.49
N VAL A 279 -29.86 6.13 9.30
CA VAL A 279 -29.78 4.70 9.01
C VAL A 279 -30.56 4.51 7.70
N PRO A 280 -29.94 4.03 6.61
CA PRO A 280 -30.71 3.54 5.48
C PRO A 280 -31.59 2.43 6.02
N LYS A 281 -32.93 2.59 5.97
CA LYS A 281 -33.86 1.48 6.20
C LYS A 281 -33.66 0.46 5.07
N ALA A 282 -32.64 -0.37 5.19
CA ALA A 282 -32.38 -1.51 4.33
C ALA A 282 -32.23 -2.73 5.24
N ALA A 283 -33.29 -3.53 5.25
CA ALA A 283 -33.35 -4.95 5.57
C ALA A 283 -32.52 -5.46 6.76
N PHE A 284 -33.07 -5.35 7.97
CA PHE A 284 -33.01 -6.47 8.90
C PHE A 284 -34.35 -7.19 8.85
N VAL A 285 -34.42 -8.24 8.03
CA VAL A 285 -35.40 -9.31 8.23
C VAL A 285 -34.93 -10.04 9.48
N ALA A 286 -35.47 -9.63 10.63
CA ALA A 286 -35.32 -10.39 11.85
C ALA A 286 -36.22 -11.63 11.75
N SER A 287 -35.60 -12.80 11.58
CA SER A 287 -36.24 -14.07 11.93
C SER A 287 -36.53 -14.05 13.43
N GLY A 288 -37.76 -13.70 13.80
CA GLY A 288 -38.30 -13.85 15.14
C GLY A 288 -38.91 -15.25 15.30
N PRO A 289 -38.63 -15.98 16.39
CA PRO A 289 -39.36 -17.21 16.71
C PRO A 289 -40.81 -16.89 17.09
N GLN A 290 -41.74 -17.64 16.50
CA GLN A 290 -43.16 -17.65 16.85
C GLN A 290 -43.37 -17.97 18.33
N LEU A 291 -44.16 -17.15 19.02
CA LEU A 291 -44.88 -17.56 20.21
C LEU A 291 -46.35 -17.15 20.04
N ASN A 292 -47.22 -18.16 20.12
CA ASN A 292 -48.66 -18.09 19.99
C ASN A 292 -49.31 -17.34 21.16
N GLY A 293 -50.40 -16.64 20.86
CA GLY A 293 -51.35 -16.09 21.82
C GLY A 293 -52.56 -15.54 21.06
N GLU A 294 -53.61 -16.36 20.99
CA GLU A 294 -55.00 -16.02 20.65
C GLU A 294 -55.48 -14.84 21.54
N ASP A 295 -56.35 -13.89 21.16
CA ASP A 295 -57.68 -13.98 20.56
C ASP A 295 -58.21 -12.60 20.12
N ALA A 296 -59.34 -12.65 19.38
CA ALA A 296 -60.38 -11.63 19.17
C ALA A 296 -60.35 -10.79 17.87
N ASP A 297 -60.97 -11.39 16.84
CA ASP A 297 -62.12 -10.89 16.06
C ASP A 297 -62.29 -9.38 15.85
N ASP A 298 -62.28 -8.90 14.59
CA ASP A 298 -63.53 -8.70 13.83
C ASP A 298 -63.31 -8.21 12.37
N ALA A 299 -64.24 -8.61 11.51
CA ALA A 299 -64.71 -7.98 10.27
C ALA A 299 -63.78 -7.77 9.03
N ALA A 300 -63.88 -8.73 8.11
CA ALA A 300 -64.44 -8.60 6.74
C ALA A 300 -63.77 -7.73 5.63
N GLU A 301 -63.55 -8.46 4.52
CA GLU A 301 -63.80 -8.14 3.10
C GLU A 301 -62.78 -7.38 2.21
N LYS A 302 -62.18 -8.19 1.31
CA LYS A 302 -62.15 -8.09 -0.17
C LYS A 302 -61.84 -6.73 -0.83
N ALA A 303 -60.72 -6.74 -1.56
CA ALA A 303 -60.39 -5.81 -2.66
C ALA A 303 -61.30 -6.01 -3.91
N PRO A 304 -61.15 -5.30 -5.05
CA PRO A 304 -60.30 -4.14 -5.38
C PRO A 304 -60.98 -3.01 -6.22
N GLY A 305 -60.36 -1.83 -6.23
CA GLY A 305 -60.20 -0.99 -7.43
C GLY A 305 -61.27 0.04 -7.82
N LYS A 306 -60.92 1.33 -7.72
CA LYS A 306 -60.87 2.30 -8.85
C LYS A 306 -60.75 3.75 -8.35
N ARG A 307 -59.79 4.46 -8.92
CA ARG A 307 -59.82 5.88 -9.35
C ARG A 307 -60.37 6.90 -8.35
N GLY A 308 -59.45 7.55 -7.62
CA GLY A 308 -59.69 8.81 -6.91
C GLY A 308 -58.58 9.82 -7.20
N ARG A 309 -58.90 10.83 -8.02
CA ARG A 309 -58.04 11.95 -8.41
C ARG A 309 -58.01 12.98 -7.27
N GLY A 310 -56.85 13.19 -6.65
CA GLY A 310 -56.64 14.21 -5.61
C GLY A 310 -55.29 14.91 -5.77
N LYS A 311 -55.32 16.23 -5.95
CA LYS A 311 -54.24 17.10 -6.44
C LYS A 311 -52.99 17.10 -5.54
N SER A 312 -51.85 16.69 -6.09
CA SER A 312 -50.52 17.02 -5.54
C SER A 312 -50.11 18.41 -6.05
N ARG A 313 -49.93 19.33 -5.10
CA ARG A 313 -49.39 20.68 -5.30
C ARG A 313 -47.89 20.55 -5.51
N LYS A 314 -47.45 20.46 -6.78
CA LYS A 314 -46.04 20.60 -7.15
C LYS A 314 -45.65 22.07 -7.10
N THR A 315 -44.87 22.44 -6.09
CA THR A 315 -43.99 23.61 -6.11
C THR A 315 -42.85 23.33 -7.12
N PRO A 316 -42.59 24.21 -8.11
CA PRO A 316 -41.44 24.08 -9.00
C PRO A 316 -40.20 24.66 -8.31
N GLY A 317 -39.22 23.82 -8.01
CA GLY A 317 -37.84 24.23 -7.71
C GLY A 317 -36.99 24.13 -8.99
N PRO A 318 -36.00 25.01 -9.22
CA PRO A 318 -35.33 25.16 -10.51
C PRO A 318 -34.20 24.14 -10.67
N GLY A 319 -34.51 22.97 -11.23
CA GLY A 319 -33.52 22.10 -11.86
C GLY A 319 -33.46 22.41 -13.34
N LYS A 320 -32.49 23.21 -13.79
CA LYS A 320 -32.13 23.28 -15.21
C LYS A 320 -31.09 22.21 -15.48
N ASP A 321 -31.48 21.16 -16.20
CA ASP A 321 -30.56 20.26 -16.89
C ASP A 321 -29.63 21.10 -17.77
N ARG A 322 -28.40 21.34 -17.30
CA ARG A 322 -27.37 22.03 -18.08
C ARG A 322 -26.87 21.05 -19.12
N LYS A 323 -27.36 21.15 -20.35
CA LYS A 323 -26.88 20.35 -21.48
C LYS A 323 -25.41 20.69 -21.72
N GLN A 324 -24.53 19.72 -21.52
CA GLN A 324 -23.12 19.80 -21.85
C GLN A 324 -22.97 19.71 -23.37
N CYS A 325 -22.14 20.58 -23.95
CA CYS A 325 -21.89 20.62 -25.38
C CYS A 325 -21.15 19.36 -25.82
N LYS A 326 -21.71 18.58 -26.73
CA LYS A 326 -21.13 17.29 -27.19
C LYS A 326 -19.82 17.41 -27.98
N VAL A 327 -19.38 18.63 -28.31
CA VAL A 327 -18.21 18.87 -29.18
C VAL A 327 -16.98 19.29 -28.38
N CYS A 328 -17.16 20.02 -27.28
CA CYS A 328 -16.05 20.52 -26.46
C CYS A 328 -16.25 20.25 -24.96
N ASP A 329 -17.29 19.51 -24.58
CA ASP A 329 -17.63 19.12 -23.21
C ASP A 329 -17.80 20.27 -22.21
N GLN A 330 -17.99 21.50 -22.70
CA GLN A 330 -18.26 22.68 -21.87
C GLN A 330 -19.76 22.93 -21.68
N GLN A 331 -20.11 23.73 -20.65
CA GLN A 331 -21.51 24.03 -20.30
C GLN A 331 -22.08 25.15 -21.17
N HIS A 332 -22.43 24.85 -22.42
CA HIS A 332 -23.18 25.73 -23.32
C HIS A 332 -24.02 24.91 -24.31
N GLU A 333 -25.03 25.54 -24.93
CA GLU A 333 -25.79 24.91 -26.01
C GLU A 333 -24.94 24.82 -27.29
N LEU A 334 -25.12 23.77 -28.09
CA LEU A 334 -24.29 23.50 -29.28
C LEU A 334 -24.18 24.70 -30.24
N LYS A 335 -25.23 25.53 -30.32
CA LYS A 335 -25.29 26.74 -31.18
C LYS A 335 -24.25 27.80 -30.77
N ASP A 336 -23.87 27.81 -29.50
CA ASP A 336 -22.93 28.77 -28.91
C ASP A 336 -21.51 28.19 -28.79
N CYS A 337 -21.28 26.98 -29.34
CA CYS A 337 -19.98 26.32 -29.29
C CYS A 337 -19.00 26.92 -30.30
N TRP A 338 -17.97 27.60 -29.83
CA TRP A 338 -16.91 28.17 -30.67
C TRP A 338 -16.12 27.12 -31.47
N TYR A 339 -16.04 25.88 -30.98
CA TYR A 339 -15.42 24.77 -31.71
C TYR A 339 -16.27 24.26 -32.88
N ALA A 340 -17.59 24.36 -32.81
CA ALA A 340 -18.50 23.96 -33.89
C ALA A 340 -18.84 25.12 -34.84
N PHE A 341 -18.87 26.35 -34.31
CA PHE A 341 -19.21 27.56 -35.04
C PHE A 341 -18.15 28.65 -34.81
N PRO A 342 -17.03 28.62 -35.58
CA PRO A 342 -15.92 29.56 -35.40
C PRO A 342 -16.29 31.04 -35.62
N HIS A 343 -17.38 31.31 -36.36
CA HIS A 343 -17.89 32.66 -36.59
C HIS A 343 -18.56 33.30 -35.36
N ASN A 344 -18.89 32.51 -34.34
CA ASN A 344 -19.45 32.98 -33.07
C ASN A 344 -18.37 33.27 -32.02
N ALA A 345 -17.10 33.04 -32.35
CA ALA A 345 -15.98 33.33 -31.45
C ALA A 345 -15.74 34.87 -31.39
N PRO A 346 -15.60 35.45 -30.19
CA PRO A 346 -15.28 36.87 -30.06
C PRO A 346 -13.92 37.15 -30.70
N ALA A 347 -13.89 38.06 -31.67
CA ALA A 347 -12.66 38.49 -32.33
C ALA A 347 -11.80 39.32 -31.37
N VAL A 348 -10.83 38.66 -30.71
CA VAL A 348 -9.80 39.34 -29.92
C VAL A 348 -8.41 38.85 -30.36
N ILE A 349 -7.82 39.64 -31.25
CA ILE A 349 -6.43 40.13 -31.27
C ILE A 349 -5.36 39.16 -30.71
N GLY A 350 -4.68 38.49 -31.65
CA GLY A 350 -3.24 38.17 -31.67
C GLY A 350 -2.53 37.64 -30.42
N MET A 351 -2.19 36.34 -30.42
CA MET A 351 -0.81 35.85 -30.60
C MET A 351 -0.72 34.31 -30.53
N VAL A 352 -0.46 33.73 -31.70
CA VAL A 352 0.42 32.58 -32.01
C VAL A 352 0.32 31.33 -31.13
N TRP A 353 -0.42 30.33 -31.62
CA TRP A 353 -0.10 28.91 -31.42
C TRP A 353 0.62 28.40 -32.68
N SER A 354 1.91 28.12 -32.56
CA SER A 354 2.68 27.25 -33.45
C SER A 354 3.07 26.03 -32.61
N GLY A 355 2.98 24.78 -33.01
CA GLY A 355 2.59 24.12 -34.25
C GLY A 355 2.97 22.66 -34.02
N LEU A 356 2.02 21.73 -34.18
CA LEU A 356 2.30 20.29 -34.23
C LEU A 356 2.51 19.93 -35.70
N VAL A 357 3.68 19.33 -35.99
CA VAL A 357 3.85 18.32 -37.04
C VAL A 357 4.05 16.99 -36.32
#